data_AF-A0A7S0FHM1-F1
#
_entry.id   AF-A0A7S0FHM1-F1
#
_cell.length_a   1.000
_cell.length_b   1.000
_cell.length_c   1.000
_cell.angle_alpha   90.00
_cell.angle_beta   90.00
_cell.angle_gamma   90.00
#
_symmetry.space_group_name_H-M   'P 1'
#
loop_
_entity.id
_entity.type
_entity.pdbx_description
1 polymer ?
#
loop_
_entity_poly.entity_id
_entity_poly.type
_entity_poly.pdbx_seq_one_letter_code
_entity_poly.pdbx_strand_id
1 'polypeptide(L)'
;VGRSAASASQQQKQRSNSDADDASSIHLAGPSHRGSAGDMLVSDLANLLEETVQLLERLAEVHSTNKKKSIFLINNYDQVLCIFQERRVAGKEVNRFAELLLQQRELFVEEELLQGFSKMIAFVQQTEGQFARSAAGQEKKADVNQAVVEGLVREFATSWKQNIELINRNVLSYFSNFRNGMEILKQVLTQLLLYYTRFQDIIRKVYRGKPPAFSKDLVSTTVILAEIKKYALSI
;
A
#
# COMPACT_ATOMS: atom_id res chain seq x y z
N VAL A 1 -1.73 -76.54 20.42
CA VAL A 1 -2.78 -75.57 20.04
C VAL A 1 -2.09 -74.42 19.30
N GLY A 2 -2.55 -74.03 18.10
CA GLY A 2 -1.87 -73.03 17.23
C GLY A 2 -0.57 -73.57 16.60
N ARG A 3 -0.36 -73.73 15.28
CA ARG A 3 -0.94 -73.25 14.01
C ARG A 3 -0.41 -71.90 13.51
N SER A 4 0.20 -71.96 12.30
CA SER A 4 0.61 -70.85 11.41
C SER A 4 1.80 -69.97 11.84
N ALA A 5 2.57 -69.32 10.94
CA ALA A 5 2.87 -69.55 9.52
C ALA A 5 3.97 -68.54 9.05
N ALA A 6 4.50 -68.75 7.84
CA ALA A 6 5.24 -67.80 7.01
C ALA A 6 6.70 -67.47 7.35
N SER A 7 7.43 -67.04 6.32
CA SER A 7 8.90 -67.12 6.16
C SER A 7 9.55 -65.76 5.92
N ALA A 8 10.81 -65.61 6.37
CA ALA A 8 11.75 -64.62 5.85
C ALA A 8 13.21 -65.00 6.18
N SER A 9 14.10 -64.97 5.18
CA SER A 9 15.58 -64.81 5.19
C SER A 9 16.11 -65.33 3.84
N GLN A 10 16.68 -64.55 2.91
CA GLN A 10 17.98 -63.84 2.90
C GLN A 10 19.24 -64.72 2.92
N GLN A 11 20.31 -64.19 2.30
CA GLN A 11 21.68 -64.71 2.16
C GLN A 11 21.92 -65.76 1.05
N GLN A 12 23.05 -65.80 0.32
CA GLN A 12 24.20 -64.87 0.20
C GLN A 12 25.17 -65.39 -0.89
N LYS A 13 25.76 -64.50 -1.71
CA LYS A 13 27.15 -64.70 -2.18
C LYS A 13 27.81 -63.42 -2.69
N GLN A 14 28.73 -62.90 -1.88
CA GLN A 14 29.76 -61.96 -2.32
C GLN A 14 30.83 -62.71 -3.14
N ARG A 15 31.54 -61.99 -4.01
CA ARG A 15 33.00 -62.12 -4.11
C ARG A 15 33.61 -60.80 -4.59
N SER A 16 34.62 -60.36 -3.86
CA SER A 16 35.40 -59.14 -4.03
C SER A 16 36.61 -59.35 -4.93
N ASN A 17 37.15 -58.27 -5.49
CA ASN A 17 38.54 -57.84 -5.25
C ASN A 17 38.83 -56.43 -5.80
N SER A 18 39.63 -55.68 -5.04
CA SER A 18 40.45 -54.51 -5.44
C SER A 18 41.74 -55.02 -6.14
N ASP A 19 42.69 -54.28 -6.74
CA ASP A 19 43.31 -52.92 -6.63
C ASP A 19 44.04 -52.60 -7.98
N ALA A 20 44.54 -51.40 -8.37
CA ALA A 20 44.42 -50.00 -7.91
C ALA A 20 44.81 -49.00 -9.07
N ASP A 21 45.93 -48.27 -8.94
CA ASP A 21 46.75 -47.47 -9.89
C ASP A 21 46.15 -46.32 -10.74
N ASP A 22 46.12 -45.14 -10.08
CA ASP A 22 46.75 -43.87 -10.49
C ASP A 22 47.14 -43.60 -11.97
N ALA A 23 46.51 -42.59 -12.58
CA ALA A 23 47.19 -41.49 -13.31
C ALA A 23 46.22 -40.41 -13.84
N SER A 24 46.75 -39.18 -13.99
CA SER A 24 46.18 -38.02 -14.72
C SER A 24 45.17 -37.10 -14.01
N SER A 25 45.72 -36.24 -13.15
CA SER A 25 45.11 -34.94 -12.85
C SER A 25 44.98 -34.08 -14.11
N ILE A 26 43.76 -33.84 -14.59
CA ILE A 26 43.48 -32.78 -15.58
C ILE A 26 42.74 -31.64 -14.89
N HIS A 27 43.51 -30.62 -14.52
CA HIS A 27 43.01 -29.37 -13.95
C HIS A 27 42.43 -28.50 -15.08
N LEU A 28 41.19 -28.76 -15.49
CA LEU A 28 40.46 -27.93 -16.45
C LEU A 28 39.94 -26.65 -15.78
N ALA A 29 40.78 -25.63 -15.76
CA ALA A 29 40.41 -24.28 -15.36
C ALA A 29 39.70 -23.53 -16.51
N GLY A 30 38.46 -23.11 -16.29
CA GLY A 30 37.68 -22.29 -17.23
C GLY A 30 36.83 -23.12 -18.22
N PRO A 31 35.72 -22.55 -18.73
CA PRO A 31 35.50 -21.13 -18.95
C PRO A 31 34.99 -20.37 -17.74
N SER A 32 35.54 -19.18 -17.52
CA SER A 32 35.05 -18.22 -16.53
C SER A 32 33.60 -17.86 -16.79
N HIS A 33 32.81 -17.66 -15.72
CA HIS A 33 31.52 -16.96 -15.77
C HIS A 33 31.70 -15.53 -16.31
N ARG A 34 31.71 -15.37 -17.63
CA ARG A 34 30.99 -14.26 -18.26
C ARG A 34 29.58 -14.78 -18.51
N GLY A 35 28.58 -14.07 -18.01
CA GLY A 35 27.19 -14.41 -18.27
C GLY A 35 26.95 -14.54 -19.78
N SER A 36 25.98 -15.35 -20.17
CA SER A 36 25.53 -15.45 -21.55
C SER A 36 25.24 -14.05 -22.11
N ALA A 37 25.31 -13.88 -23.42
CA ALA A 37 24.88 -12.63 -24.05
C ALA A 37 23.44 -12.25 -23.64
N GLY A 38 22.58 -13.25 -23.37
CA GLY A 38 21.26 -13.04 -22.79
C GLY A 38 21.29 -12.51 -21.35
N ASP A 39 22.19 -13.00 -20.50
CA ASP A 39 22.30 -12.56 -19.09
C ASP A 39 22.78 -11.10 -19.02
N MET A 40 23.72 -10.72 -19.89
CA MET A 40 24.17 -9.33 -20.01
C MET A 40 23.04 -8.41 -20.47
N LEU A 41 22.27 -8.80 -21.50
CA LEU A 41 21.11 -8.04 -21.97
C LEU A 41 20.02 -7.88 -20.90
N VAL A 42 19.76 -8.92 -20.10
CA VAL A 42 18.81 -8.84 -18.97
C VAL A 42 19.32 -7.91 -17.87
N SER A 43 20.63 -7.92 -17.59
CA SER A 43 21.25 -6.98 -16.65
C SER A 43 21.18 -5.53 -17.14
N ASP A 44 21.47 -5.29 -18.42
CA ASP A 44 21.41 -3.94 -19.02
C ASP A 44 19.98 -3.40 -19.05
N LEU A 45 18.98 -4.25 -19.32
CA LEU A 45 17.57 -3.89 -19.23
C LEU A 45 17.15 -3.55 -17.78
N ALA A 46 17.60 -4.33 -16.80
CA ALA A 46 17.32 -4.04 -15.38
C ALA A 46 17.93 -2.70 -14.95
N ASN A 47 19.17 -2.42 -15.37
CA ASN A 47 19.83 -1.13 -15.13
C ASN A 47 19.05 0.03 -15.79
N LEU A 48 18.62 -0.12 -17.04
CA LEU A 48 17.84 0.89 -17.76
C LEU A 48 16.51 1.21 -17.06
N LEU A 49 15.84 0.20 -16.49
CA LEU A 49 14.59 0.40 -15.74
C LEU A 49 14.82 1.17 -14.44
N GLU A 50 15.89 0.90 -13.71
CA GLU A 50 16.23 1.63 -12.49
C GLU A 50 16.65 3.09 -12.79
N GLU A 51 17.44 3.32 -13.84
CA GLU A 51 17.75 4.68 -14.33
C GLU A 51 16.50 5.44 -14.78
N THR A 52 15.50 4.73 -15.34
CA THR A 52 14.19 5.30 -15.69
C THR A 52 13.41 5.73 -14.44
N VAL A 53 13.40 4.93 -13.38
CA VAL A 53 12.80 5.30 -12.08
C VAL A 53 13.50 6.54 -11.51
N GLN A 54 14.83 6.54 -11.43
CA GLN A 54 15.60 7.67 -10.92
C GLN A 54 15.46 8.94 -11.77
N LEU A 55 15.23 8.82 -13.08
CA LEU A 55 14.89 9.96 -13.93
C LEU A 55 13.49 10.50 -13.60
N LEU A 56 12.49 9.63 -13.45
CA LEU A 56 11.13 10.03 -13.09
C LEU A 56 11.08 10.71 -11.71
N GLU A 57 11.80 10.21 -10.72
CA GLU A 57 11.91 10.84 -9.40
C GLU A 57 12.55 12.23 -9.48
N ARG A 58 13.65 12.39 -10.23
CA ARG A 58 14.28 13.70 -10.45
C ARG A 58 13.38 14.68 -11.22
N LEU A 59 12.57 14.19 -12.16
CA LEU A 59 11.58 15.02 -12.86
C LEU A 59 10.42 15.42 -11.96
N ALA A 60 9.98 14.55 -11.05
CA ALA A 60 8.96 14.86 -10.07
C ALA A 60 9.37 16.03 -9.16
N GLU A 61 10.64 16.15 -8.79
CA GLU A 61 11.17 17.26 -7.98
C GLU A 61 10.98 18.66 -8.60
N VAL A 62 10.71 18.76 -9.92
CA VAL A 62 10.34 20.03 -10.57
C VAL A 62 8.97 20.54 -10.11
N HIS A 63 8.11 19.69 -9.54
CA HIS A 63 6.78 20.07 -9.10
C HIS A 63 6.75 20.68 -7.68
N SER A 64 6.08 21.83 -7.58
CA SER A 64 6.05 22.70 -6.40
C SER A 64 5.33 22.13 -5.15
N THR A 65 4.63 21.01 -5.25
CA THR A 65 3.89 20.40 -4.12
C THR A 65 3.93 18.87 -4.20
N ASN A 66 4.02 18.20 -3.05
CA ASN A 66 4.02 16.74 -2.95
C ASN A 66 2.85 16.11 -3.71
N LYS A 67 1.62 16.62 -3.56
CA LYS A 67 0.47 16.19 -4.37
C LYS A 67 0.75 16.17 -5.88
N LYS A 68 1.40 17.20 -6.44
CA LYS A 68 1.76 17.23 -7.87
C LYS A 68 2.87 16.23 -8.22
N LYS A 69 3.86 16.03 -7.33
CA LYS A 69 4.90 15.00 -7.47
C LYS A 69 4.27 13.60 -7.58
N SER A 70 3.36 13.26 -6.66
CA SER A 70 2.67 11.97 -6.67
C SER A 70 1.74 11.82 -7.88
N ILE A 71 1.01 12.86 -8.31
CA ILE A 71 0.21 12.81 -9.56
C ILE A 71 1.12 12.47 -10.77
N PHE A 72 2.27 13.13 -10.89
CA PHE A 72 3.23 12.87 -11.97
C PHE A 72 3.74 11.43 -11.92
N LEU A 73 4.21 10.96 -10.76
CA LEU A 73 4.75 9.61 -10.63
C LEU A 73 3.69 8.53 -10.84
N ILE A 74 2.48 8.68 -10.31
CA ILE A 74 1.35 7.78 -10.54
C ILE A 74 1.07 7.63 -12.04
N ASN A 75 0.94 8.74 -12.77
CA ASN A 75 0.63 8.71 -14.20
C ASN A 75 1.73 8.02 -15.01
N ASN A 76 3.00 8.26 -14.69
CA ASN A 76 4.12 7.60 -15.39
C ASN A 76 4.22 6.11 -15.05
N TYR A 77 4.11 5.72 -13.78
CA TYR A 77 4.19 4.32 -13.36
C TYR A 77 3.00 3.49 -13.88
N ASP A 78 1.79 4.05 -13.85
CA ASP A 78 0.61 3.44 -14.46
C ASP A 78 0.77 3.27 -15.98
N GLN A 79 1.30 4.29 -16.68
CA GLN A 79 1.56 4.20 -18.12
C GLN A 79 2.60 3.12 -18.47
N VAL A 80 3.66 2.95 -17.66
CA VAL A 80 4.63 1.85 -17.81
C VAL A 80 3.96 0.49 -17.61
N LEU A 81 3.12 0.34 -16.58
CA LEU A 81 2.39 -0.90 -16.32
C LEU A 81 1.38 -1.24 -17.41
N CYS A 82 0.70 -0.24 -18.00
CA CYS A 82 -0.15 -0.44 -19.18
C CYS A 82 0.67 -1.00 -20.36
N ILE A 83 1.84 -0.42 -20.66
CA ILE A 83 2.72 -0.91 -21.73
C ILE A 83 3.22 -2.32 -21.44
N PHE A 84 3.61 -2.63 -20.19
CA PHE A 84 3.98 -3.98 -19.79
C PHE A 84 2.83 -4.98 -19.98
N GLN A 85 1.61 -4.61 -19.61
CA GLN A 85 0.42 -5.44 -19.80
C GLN A 85 0.12 -5.68 -21.29
N GLU A 86 0.16 -4.63 -22.13
CA GLU A 86 -0.02 -4.73 -23.59
C GLU A 86 1.02 -5.63 -24.26
N ARG A 87 2.28 -5.52 -23.84
CA ARG A 87 3.41 -6.30 -24.36
C ARG A 87 3.56 -7.68 -23.72
N ARG A 88 2.70 -8.03 -22.76
CA ARG A 88 2.74 -9.29 -21.98
C ARG A 88 4.07 -9.52 -21.25
N VAL A 89 4.70 -8.43 -20.80
CA VAL A 89 5.87 -8.47 -19.91
C VAL A 89 5.41 -9.03 -18.56
N ALA A 90 6.22 -9.90 -17.97
CA ALA A 90 5.94 -10.53 -16.68
C ALA A 90 7.26 -10.89 -15.98
N GLY A 91 7.38 -10.48 -14.72
CA GLY A 91 8.62 -10.61 -13.97
C GLY A 91 8.71 -9.66 -12.80
N LYS A 92 9.94 -9.44 -12.31
CA LYS A 92 10.22 -8.61 -11.13
C LYS A 92 10.01 -7.13 -11.41
N GLU A 93 10.26 -6.71 -12.65
CA GLU A 93 10.04 -5.36 -13.17
C GLU A 93 8.58 -4.92 -13.11
N VAL A 94 7.63 -5.80 -13.44
CA VAL A 94 6.20 -5.52 -13.30
C VAL A 94 5.83 -5.30 -11.83
N ASN A 95 6.33 -6.17 -10.94
CA ASN A 95 6.09 -6.04 -9.50
C ASN A 95 6.71 -4.74 -8.95
N ARG A 96 7.94 -4.38 -9.36
CA ARG A 96 8.63 -3.16 -8.95
C ARG A 96 7.84 -1.89 -9.31
N PHE A 97 7.34 -1.78 -10.54
CA PHE A 97 6.50 -0.64 -10.93
C PHE A 97 5.13 -0.66 -10.25
N ALA A 98 4.55 -1.83 -9.96
CA ALA A 98 3.30 -1.95 -9.20
C ALA A 98 3.46 -1.51 -7.73
N GLU A 99 4.57 -1.85 -7.08
CA GLU A 99 4.94 -1.40 -5.74
C GLU A 99 5.15 0.12 -5.70
N LEU A 100 5.90 0.67 -6.65
CA LEU A 100 6.13 2.12 -6.77
C LEU A 100 4.83 2.89 -7.03
N LEU A 101 3.95 2.37 -7.89
CA LEU A 101 2.62 2.93 -8.12
C LEU A 101 1.78 2.90 -6.84
N LEU A 102 1.76 1.78 -6.11
CA LEU A 102 1.01 1.66 -4.85
C LEU A 102 1.48 2.69 -3.81
N GLN A 103 2.79 2.82 -3.59
CA GLN A 103 3.37 3.79 -2.66
C GLN A 103 2.98 5.23 -3.02
N GLN A 104 3.03 5.60 -4.31
CA GLN A 104 2.66 6.96 -4.73
C GLN A 104 1.16 7.22 -4.63
N ARG A 105 0.31 6.21 -4.83
CA ARG A 105 -1.14 6.30 -4.56
C ARG A 105 -1.42 6.53 -3.07
N GLU A 106 -0.74 5.84 -2.17
CA GLU A 106 -0.87 6.05 -0.71
C GLU A 106 -0.48 7.49 -0.30
N LEU A 107 0.62 8.02 -0.84
CA LEU A 107 1.02 9.41 -0.61
C LEU A 107 0.00 10.41 -1.17
N PHE A 108 -0.49 10.18 -2.39
CA PHE A 108 -1.54 11.02 -2.99
C PHE A 108 -2.85 10.99 -2.17
N VAL A 109 -3.22 9.83 -1.61
CA VAL A 109 -4.43 9.68 -0.79
C VAL A 109 -4.42 10.61 0.42
N GLU A 110 -3.31 10.66 1.17
CA GLU A 110 -3.20 11.58 2.32
C GLU A 110 -3.18 13.05 1.85
N GLU A 111 -2.41 13.39 0.82
CA GLU A 111 -2.34 14.75 0.25
C GLU A 111 -3.69 15.25 -0.31
N GLU A 112 -4.52 14.37 -0.87
CA GLU A 112 -5.88 14.69 -1.33
C GLU A 112 -6.81 14.97 -0.14
N LEU A 113 -6.78 14.12 0.90
CA LEU A 113 -7.62 14.28 2.09
C LEU A 113 -7.29 15.54 2.90
N LEU A 114 -6.02 15.95 2.97
CA LEU A 114 -5.61 17.16 3.69
C LEU A 114 -6.28 18.44 3.16
N GLN A 115 -6.71 18.48 1.89
CA GLN A 115 -7.36 19.66 1.30
C GLN A 115 -8.72 19.98 1.93
N GLY A 116 -9.51 18.96 2.26
CA GLY A 116 -10.85 19.11 2.87
C GLY A 116 -10.94 18.75 4.35
N PHE A 117 -9.99 17.97 4.87
CA PHE A 117 -10.14 17.30 6.17
C PHE A 117 -8.93 17.45 7.11
N SER A 118 -7.92 18.26 6.76
CA SER A 118 -6.68 18.46 7.53
C SER A 118 -6.87 18.66 9.04
N LYS A 119 -7.78 19.56 9.46
CA LYS A 119 -8.04 19.81 10.89
C LYS A 119 -8.54 18.57 11.64
N MET A 120 -9.46 17.82 11.03
CA MET A 120 -10.01 16.58 11.60
C MET A 120 -8.93 15.50 11.68
N ILE A 121 -8.14 15.34 10.62
CA ILE A 121 -7.03 14.37 10.55
C ILE A 121 -5.98 14.67 11.62
N ALA A 122 -5.55 15.93 11.73
CA ALA A 122 -4.59 16.36 12.75
C ALA A 122 -5.12 16.12 14.17
N PHE A 123 -6.41 16.42 14.44
CA PHE A 123 -7.05 16.12 15.71
C PHE A 123 -7.05 14.62 16.04
N VAL A 124 -7.39 13.77 15.06
CA VAL A 124 -7.38 12.30 15.23
C VAL A 124 -5.97 11.83 15.58
N GLN A 125 -4.98 12.14 14.76
CA GLN A 125 -3.60 11.71 14.93
C GLN A 125 -3.02 12.20 16.28
N GLN A 126 -3.24 13.46 16.65
CA GLN A 126 -2.77 14.03 17.91
C GLN A 126 -3.42 13.33 19.13
N THR A 127 -4.73 13.11 19.10
CA THR A 127 -5.48 12.53 20.22
C THR A 127 -5.22 11.03 20.37
N GLU A 128 -5.04 10.29 19.27
CA GLU A 128 -4.58 8.89 19.30
C GLU A 128 -3.18 8.78 19.91
N GLY A 129 -2.25 9.68 19.53
CA GLY A 129 -0.92 9.76 20.13
C GLY A 129 -0.93 10.05 21.64
N GLN A 130 -1.79 10.98 22.11
CA GLN A 130 -1.98 11.22 23.54
C GLN A 130 -2.56 10.01 24.27
N PHE A 131 -3.54 9.31 23.69
CA PHE A 131 -4.10 8.10 24.28
C PHE A 131 -3.08 6.96 24.38
N ALA A 132 -2.19 6.81 23.39
CA ALA A 132 -1.10 5.83 23.44
C ALA A 132 -0.12 6.14 24.58
N ARG A 133 0.31 7.40 24.74
CA ARG A 133 1.21 7.82 25.84
C ARG A 133 0.55 7.73 27.21
N SER A 134 -0.74 8.06 27.31
CA SER A 134 -1.53 7.85 28.55
C SER A 134 -1.60 6.37 28.92
N ALA A 135 -1.79 5.47 27.95
CA ALA A 135 -1.82 4.02 28.19
C ALA A 135 -0.44 3.46 28.58
N ALA A 136 0.65 4.06 28.09
CA ALA A 136 2.02 3.77 28.51
C ALA A 136 2.42 4.42 29.86
N GLY A 137 1.49 5.10 30.56
CA GLY A 137 1.75 5.77 31.84
C GLY A 137 2.59 7.04 31.76
N GLN A 138 2.84 7.58 30.55
CA GLN A 138 3.73 8.72 30.32
C GLN A 138 3.04 10.09 30.47
N GLU A 139 1.72 10.15 30.26
CA GLU A 139 0.94 11.40 30.34
C GLU A 139 -0.35 11.20 31.15
N LYS A 140 -0.87 12.28 31.75
CA LYS A 140 -2.23 12.30 32.31
C LYS A 140 -3.26 12.12 31.19
N LYS A 141 -4.44 11.62 31.56
CA LYS A 141 -5.59 11.38 30.68
C LYS A 141 -5.81 12.58 29.72
N ALA A 142 -5.83 12.29 28.42
CA ALA A 142 -5.94 13.30 27.34
C ALA A 142 -7.03 14.35 27.63
N ASP A 143 -6.62 15.62 27.70
CA ASP A 143 -7.51 16.76 27.85
C ASP A 143 -7.91 17.27 26.46
N VAL A 144 -9.20 17.22 26.17
CA VAL A 144 -9.75 17.46 24.83
C VAL A 144 -10.72 18.63 24.91
N ASN A 145 -10.30 19.77 24.36
CA ASN A 145 -11.08 21.00 24.38
C ASN A 145 -12.41 20.82 23.62
N GLN A 146 -13.52 20.87 24.37
CA GLN A 146 -14.86 20.64 23.85
C GLN A 146 -15.25 21.60 22.72
N ALA A 147 -14.84 22.86 22.77
CA ALA A 147 -15.17 23.85 21.75
C ALA A 147 -14.47 23.54 20.40
N VAL A 148 -13.25 22.99 20.45
CA VAL A 148 -12.53 22.53 19.25
C VAL A 148 -13.25 21.34 18.63
N VAL A 149 -13.66 20.35 19.43
CA VAL A 149 -14.42 19.19 18.94
C VAL A 149 -15.76 19.61 18.33
N GLU A 150 -16.50 20.51 18.99
CA GLU A 150 -17.77 21.04 18.46
C GLU A 150 -17.58 21.74 17.10
N GLY A 151 -16.52 22.55 16.97
CA GLY A 151 -16.15 23.17 15.70
C GLY A 151 -15.88 22.14 14.60
N LEU A 152 -15.06 21.12 14.88
CA LEU A 152 -14.74 20.06 13.93
C LEU A 152 -15.97 19.24 13.50
N VAL A 153 -16.87 18.90 14.44
CA VAL A 153 -18.10 18.17 14.12
C VAL A 153 -18.99 18.99 13.19
N ARG A 154 -19.16 20.29 13.46
CA ARG A 154 -19.99 21.17 12.62
C ARG A 154 -19.36 21.46 11.25
N GLU A 155 -18.06 21.69 11.21
CA GLU A 155 -17.30 21.89 9.97
C GLU A 155 -17.36 20.65 9.08
N PHE A 156 -17.21 19.45 9.65
CA PHE A 156 -17.42 18.20 8.91
C PHE A 156 -18.85 18.09 8.40
N ALA A 157 -19.85 18.25 9.28
CA ALA A 157 -21.27 18.07 8.96
C ALA A 157 -21.77 18.96 7.81
N THR A 158 -21.23 20.17 7.67
CA THR A 158 -21.60 21.12 6.60
C THR A 158 -20.83 20.93 5.29
N SER A 159 -19.57 20.47 5.34
CA SER A 159 -18.67 20.46 4.16
C SER A 159 -18.42 19.07 3.53
N TRP A 160 -18.63 17.98 4.26
CA TRP A 160 -18.15 16.64 3.85
C TRP A 160 -18.59 16.19 2.45
N LYS A 161 -19.84 16.50 2.04
CA LYS A 161 -20.35 16.16 0.70
C LYS A 161 -19.63 16.90 -0.42
N GLN A 162 -19.45 18.22 -0.24
CA GLN A 162 -18.76 19.07 -1.21
C GLN A 162 -17.28 18.66 -1.35
N ASN A 163 -16.65 18.27 -0.24
CA ASN A 163 -15.29 17.74 -0.26
C ASN A 163 -15.19 16.38 -0.96
N ILE A 164 -16.18 15.47 -0.82
CA ILE A 164 -16.23 14.22 -1.60
C ILE A 164 -16.42 14.50 -3.10
N GLU A 165 -17.28 15.44 -3.47
CA GLU A 165 -17.48 15.85 -4.87
C GLU A 165 -16.20 16.46 -5.47
N LEU A 166 -15.49 17.29 -4.69
CA LEU A 166 -14.19 17.84 -5.04
C LEU A 166 -13.14 16.74 -5.26
N ILE A 167 -13.06 15.76 -4.37
CA ILE A 167 -12.17 14.59 -4.51
C ILE A 167 -12.46 13.86 -5.83
N ASN A 168 -13.73 13.57 -6.12
CA ASN A 168 -14.13 12.90 -7.37
C ASN A 168 -13.68 13.71 -8.61
N ARG A 169 -13.95 15.02 -8.63
CA ARG A 169 -13.53 15.90 -9.73
C ARG A 169 -12.01 15.97 -9.88
N ASN A 170 -11.28 16.05 -8.77
CA ASN A 170 -9.82 16.07 -8.76
C ASN A 170 -9.25 14.78 -9.36
N VAL A 171 -9.69 13.61 -8.88
CA VAL A 171 -9.23 12.30 -9.36
C VAL A 171 -9.51 12.13 -10.86
N LEU A 172 -10.72 12.45 -11.32
CA LEU A 172 -11.08 12.38 -12.75
C LEU A 172 -10.30 13.39 -13.62
N SER A 173 -9.79 14.49 -13.04
CA SER A 173 -8.97 15.48 -13.75
C SER A 173 -7.47 15.15 -13.75
N TYR A 174 -6.98 14.34 -12.81
CA TYR A 174 -5.55 14.06 -12.65
C TYR A 174 -5.09 12.74 -13.28
N PHE A 175 -5.99 11.75 -13.39
CA PHE A 175 -5.65 10.40 -13.87
C PHE A 175 -6.47 10.06 -15.12
N SER A 176 -5.82 10.06 -16.28
CA SER A 176 -6.46 9.79 -17.58
C SER A 176 -6.87 8.33 -17.76
N ASN A 177 -6.13 7.39 -17.16
CA ASN A 177 -6.54 5.99 -17.09
C ASN A 177 -7.69 5.85 -16.08
N PHE A 178 -8.90 5.68 -16.60
CA PHE A 178 -10.12 5.57 -15.79
C PHE A 178 -10.05 4.44 -14.75
N ARG A 179 -9.42 3.31 -15.04
CA ARG A 179 -9.27 2.20 -14.09
C ARG A 179 -8.39 2.59 -12.90
N ASN A 180 -7.26 3.26 -13.18
CA ASN A 180 -6.34 3.77 -12.17
C ASN A 180 -7.03 4.86 -11.32
N GLY A 181 -7.69 5.82 -11.97
CA GLY A 181 -8.47 6.88 -11.29
C GLY A 181 -9.54 6.31 -10.36
N MET A 182 -10.31 5.32 -10.80
CA MET A 182 -11.34 4.70 -9.95
C MET A 182 -10.77 3.90 -8.76
N GLU A 183 -9.61 3.26 -8.93
CA GLU A 183 -8.91 2.60 -7.82
C GLU A 183 -8.44 3.63 -6.78
N ILE A 184 -7.86 4.74 -7.23
CA ILE A 184 -7.44 5.86 -6.37
C ILE A 184 -8.65 6.48 -5.66
N LEU A 185 -9.74 6.76 -6.37
CA LEU A 185 -10.97 7.30 -5.77
C LEU A 185 -11.47 6.41 -4.64
N LYS A 186 -11.51 5.09 -4.85
CA LYS A 186 -11.89 4.11 -3.84
C LYS A 186 -10.95 4.15 -2.63
N GLN A 187 -9.64 4.28 -2.83
CA GLN A 187 -8.67 4.39 -1.73
C GLN A 187 -8.88 5.68 -0.92
N VAL A 188 -8.99 6.85 -1.58
CA VAL A 188 -9.24 8.15 -0.91
C VAL A 188 -10.52 8.10 -0.07
N LEU A 189 -11.63 7.64 -0.65
CA LEU A 189 -12.92 7.60 0.04
C LEU A 189 -12.96 6.57 1.17
N THR A 190 -12.21 5.46 1.04
CA THR A 190 -12.05 4.47 2.11
C THR A 190 -11.24 5.07 3.27
N GLN A 191 -10.14 5.75 2.98
CA GLN A 191 -9.29 6.37 3.99
C GLN A 191 -9.99 7.53 4.73
N LEU A 192 -10.80 8.32 4.02
CA LEU A 192 -11.73 9.29 4.63
C LEU A 192 -12.64 8.63 5.67
N LEU A 193 -13.25 7.49 5.31
CA LEU A 193 -14.16 6.76 6.18
C LEU A 193 -13.44 6.21 7.43
N LEU A 194 -12.20 5.74 7.28
CA LEU A 194 -11.36 5.28 8.39
C LEU A 194 -10.95 6.41 9.33
N TYR A 195 -10.55 7.58 8.81
CA TYR A 195 -10.30 8.76 9.64
C TYR A 195 -11.55 9.24 10.39
N TYR A 196 -12.70 9.30 9.70
CA TYR A 196 -13.94 9.74 10.32
C TYR A 196 -14.48 8.76 11.37
N THR A 197 -14.33 7.44 11.15
CA THR A 197 -14.70 6.43 12.16
C THR A 197 -13.86 6.58 13.42
N ARG A 198 -12.53 6.75 13.27
CA ARG A 198 -11.63 7.04 14.40
C ARG A 198 -11.99 8.34 15.13
N PHE A 199 -12.31 9.40 14.39
CA PHE A 199 -12.81 10.66 14.97
C PHE A 199 -14.05 10.45 15.85
N GLN A 200 -15.03 9.68 15.38
CA GLN A 200 -16.20 9.34 16.19
C GLN A 200 -15.86 8.48 17.41
N ASP A 201 -14.95 7.52 17.30
CA ASP A 201 -14.52 6.68 18.43
C ASP A 201 -13.77 7.47 19.50
N ILE A 202 -12.96 8.46 19.11
CA ILE A 202 -12.35 9.42 20.03
C ILE A 202 -13.43 10.18 20.80
N ILE A 203 -14.43 10.76 20.12
CA ILE A 203 -15.54 11.47 20.78
C ILE A 203 -16.31 10.53 21.74
N ARG A 204 -16.64 9.32 21.29
CA ARG A 204 -17.29 8.28 22.11
C ARG A 204 -16.43 7.89 23.33
N LYS A 205 -15.10 7.95 23.24
CA LYS A 205 -14.15 7.60 24.30
C LYS A 205 -13.90 8.74 25.30
N VAL A 206 -13.86 9.99 24.84
CA VAL A 206 -13.71 11.20 25.68
C VAL A 206 -14.95 11.41 26.53
N TYR A 207 -16.14 11.43 25.91
CA TYR A 207 -17.40 11.81 26.57
C TYR A 207 -18.25 10.64 27.07
N ARG A 208 -17.60 9.53 27.47
CA ARG A 208 -18.29 8.34 28.00
C ARG A 208 -19.20 8.72 29.18
N GLY A 209 -20.50 8.46 29.05
CA GLY A 209 -21.51 8.67 30.08
C GLY A 209 -22.28 10.00 30.01
N LYS A 210 -21.74 11.05 29.35
CA LYS A 210 -22.46 12.33 29.15
C LYS A 210 -22.11 12.95 27.79
N PRO A 211 -22.82 12.56 26.70
CA PRO A 211 -22.56 13.11 25.38
C PRO A 211 -22.88 14.62 25.32
N PRO A 212 -21.99 15.46 24.77
CA PRO A 212 -22.26 16.87 24.53
C PRO A 212 -23.40 17.09 23.54
N ALA A 213 -24.02 18.28 23.58
CA ALA A 213 -25.16 18.62 22.72
C ALA A 213 -24.86 18.55 21.20
N PHE A 214 -23.61 18.77 20.78
CA PHE A 214 -23.18 18.63 19.38
C PHE A 214 -23.09 17.17 18.90
N SER A 215 -23.18 16.17 19.78
CA SER A 215 -23.07 14.76 19.38
C SER A 215 -24.17 14.32 18.41
N LYS A 216 -25.30 15.05 18.41
CA LYS A 216 -26.41 14.88 17.45
C LYS A 216 -26.07 15.36 16.03
N ASP A 217 -25.08 16.24 15.91
CA ASP A 217 -24.64 16.85 14.64
C ASP A 217 -23.62 15.93 13.91
N LEU A 218 -23.21 14.81 14.54
CA LEU A 218 -22.36 13.79 13.92
C LEU A 218 -23.09 13.09 12.76
N VAL A 219 -22.53 13.20 11.56
CA VAL A 219 -22.98 12.48 10.37
C VAL A 219 -22.81 10.97 10.60
N SER A 220 -23.84 10.17 10.30
CA SER A 220 -23.74 8.72 10.39
C SER A 220 -22.80 8.14 9.32
N THR A 221 -21.92 7.22 9.72
CA THR A 221 -21.03 6.47 8.81
C THR A 221 -21.79 5.79 7.67
N THR A 222 -23.03 5.36 7.90
CA THR A 222 -23.92 4.78 6.88
C THR A 222 -24.29 5.79 5.79
N VAL A 223 -24.49 7.06 6.16
CA VAL A 223 -24.83 8.15 5.21
C VAL A 223 -23.61 8.51 4.35
N ILE A 224 -22.42 8.55 4.96
CA ILE A 224 -21.16 8.77 4.24
C ILE A 224 -20.89 7.59 3.28
N LEU A 225 -21.06 6.36 3.75
CA LEU A 225 -20.89 5.16 2.93
C LEU A 225 -21.90 5.10 1.76
N ALA A 226 -23.14 5.53 1.97
CA ALA A 226 -24.13 5.63 0.90
C ALA A 226 -23.74 6.70 -0.15
N GLU A 227 -23.16 7.82 0.27
CA GLU A 227 -22.64 8.85 -0.65
C GLU A 227 -21.41 8.34 -1.41
N ILE A 228 -20.43 7.74 -0.74
CA ILE A 228 -19.26 7.09 -1.35
C ILE A 228 -19.69 6.04 -2.40
N LYS A 229 -20.72 5.24 -2.08
CA LYS A 229 -21.28 4.26 -3.01
C LYS A 229 -21.82 4.90 -4.29
N LYS A 230 -22.33 6.13 -4.30
CA LYS A 230 -22.73 6.79 -5.55
C LYS A 230 -21.55 6.94 -6.49
N TYR A 231 -20.42 7.44 -6.00
CA TYR A 231 -19.21 7.63 -6.81
C TYR A 231 -18.57 6.29 -7.22
N ALA A 232 -18.64 5.27 -6.36
CA ALA A 232 -18.17 3.93 -6.68
C ALA A 232 -19.12 3.10 -7.60
N LEU A 233 -20.40 3.51 -7.74
CA LEU A 233 -21.45 2.84 -8.54
C LEU A 233 -21.99 3.73 -9.68
N SER A 234 -21.36 4.86 -9.99
CA SER A 234 -21.69 5.67 -11.18
C SER A 234 -21.02 5.10 -12.44
N ILE A 235 -20.99 3.76 -12.53
CA ILE A 235 -20.39 2.90 -13.55
C ILE A 235 -21.35 1.73 -13.75
#